data_AF-A0A9P7K484-F1
#
_entry.id   AF-A0A9P7K484-F1
#
_cell.length_a   1.000
_cell.length_b   1.000
_cell.length_c   1.000
_cell.angle_alpha   90.00
_cell.angle_beta   90.00
_cell.angle_gamma   90.00
#
_symmetry.space_group_name_H-M   'P 1'
#
loop_
_entity.id
_entity.type
_entity.pdbx_description
1 polymer ?
#
loop_
_entity_poly.entity_id
_entity_poly.type
_entity_poly.pdbx_seq_one_letter_code
_entity_poly.pdbx_strand_id
1 'polypeptide(L)'
;MEVARVHVSGSPSAFAHLIRSDFWFLDGNIIIIAGDSAFKVHRGQLERHSDVFNGLFSIPQPPELELFDGCLYVELHDSPSDVYYFLSALYDGLYFKTPRAIDFMVIAGVLRLSTKYLVEHLRQRCISRLSLDWPSTLVGWDLREQQATDLHGRYMPRESCTHPILVIQLAIDLDLPFLLPAAFYDLSRYGPSKIMAGAIYPRSALDRYLASQSPSTATTEPRTILLPRDQLQQTLRGRELVQRFMANFIATSLQSRAPSPGCLYQFEVDPSLPCRESFYFIMLNVLRSVGGIACGRDADTLFTLTQAMEMLSRTDFSDGRRQCGLNMCHPCKLDFATCAMKAREEVWVALPEWFGLVRGNDN
;
A
#
# COMPACT_ATOMS: atom_id res chain seq x y z
N MET A 1 53.00 -46.90 1.79
CA MET A 1 54.12 -45.93 1.77
C MET A 1 53.94 -45.08 0.52
N GLU A 2 54.35 -43.82 0.57
CA GLU A 2 53.94 -42.68 -0.28
C GLU A 2 52.57 -42.08 0.08
N VAL A 3 52.45 -41.09 0.98
CA VAL A 3 53.12 -39.78 1.19
C VAL A 3 52.23 -38.66 0.65
N ALA A 4 51.98 -37.73 1.57
CA ALA A 4 51.27 -36.47 1.44
C ALA A 4 51.39 -35.80 0.06
N ARG A 5 50.25 -35.32 -0.44
CA ARG A 5 50.24 -34.10 -1.25
C ARG A 5 49.84 -32.93 -0.36
N VAL A 6 50.83 -32.10 -0.09
CA VAL A 6 50.63 -30.75 0.41
C VAL A 6 50.06 -29.93 -0.76
N HIS A 7 48.79 -29.59 -0.68
CA HIS A 7 48.28 -28.43 -1.42
C HIS A 7 48.43 -27.20 -0.53
N VAL A 8 49.53 -26.47 -0.71
CA VAL A 8 49.60 -25.05 -0.35
C VAL A 8 48.95 -24.27 -1.49
N SER A 9 47.65 -24.06 -1.37
CA SER A 9 46.95 -22.96 -2.03
C SER A 9 46.04 -22.40 -0.96
N GLY A 10 46.36 -21.22 -0.45
CA GLY A 10 45.51 -20.54 0.53
C GLY A 10 44.08 -20.55 0.00
N SER A 11 43.20 -21.28 0.69
CA SER A 11 41.79 -21.26 0.35
C SER A 11 41.37 -19.79 0.40
N PRO A 12 40.72 -19.24 -0.64
CA PRO A 12 39.91 -18.06 -0.39
C PRO A 12 39.02 -18.44 0.79
N SER A 13 39.07 -17.66 1.87
CA SER A 13 38.23 -17.85 3.06
C SER A 13 36.84 -18.27 2.60
N ALA A 14 36.23 -19.30 3.21
CA ALA A 14 34.88 -19.75 2.82
C ALA A 14 33.88 -18.59 2.77
N PHE A 15 34.16 -17.52 3.52
CA PHE A 15 33.40 -16.30 3.67
C PHE A 15 33.90 -15.12 2.82
N ALA A 16 34.91 -15.29 1.97
CA ALA A 16 35.51 -14.21 1.17
C ALA A 16 34.53 -13.58 0.17
N HIS A 17 33.48 -14.32 -0.20
CA HIS A 17 32.41 -13.85 -1.07
C HIS A 17 31.33 -13.03 -0.33
N LEU A 18 31.32 -13.05 1.01
CA LEU A 18 30.31 -12.38 1.82
C LEU A 18 30.67 -10.90 2.04
N ILE A 19 29.65 -10.06 1.98
CA ILE A 19 29.77 -8.62 2.18
C ILE A 19 29.33 -8.27 3.60
N ARG A 20 30.20 -7.59 4.34
CA ARG A 20 29.92 -7.13 5.70
C ARG A 20 29.01 -5.90 5.66
N SER A 21 27.87 -5.98 6.35
CA SER A 21 26.99 -4.83 6.55
C SER A 21 27.55 -3.82 7.56
N ASP A 22 26.85 -2.70 7.74
CA ASP A 22 27.08 -1.72 8.81
C ASP A 22 26.68 -2.26 10.21
N PHE A 23 25.83 -3.29 10.30
CA PHE A 23 25.59 -4.07 11.52
C PHE A 23 26.78 -5.01 11.78
N TRP A 24 27.88 -4.42 12.20
CA TRP A 24 29.11 -5.12 12.54
C TRP A 24 29.64 -4.68 13.91
N PHE A 25 29.04 -5.22 14.97
CA PHE A 25 29.40 -4.87 16.35
C PHE A 25 30.74 -5.50 16.74
N LEU A 26 31.61 -4.71 17.37
CA LEU A 26 32.93 -5.15 17.81
C LEU A 26 32.85 -6.28 18.85
N ASP A 27 31.87 -6.18 19.75
CA ASP A 27 31.52 -7.12 20.81
C ASP A 27 30.43 -8.14 20.39
N GLY A 28 30.02 -8.13 19.12
CA GLY A 28 29.10 -9.11 18.58
C GLY A 28 29.67 -10.53 18.69
N ASN A 29 28.82 -11.47 19.11
CA ASN A 29 29.21 -12.84 19.45
C ASN A 29 28.56 -13.91 18.55
N ILE A 30 27.83 -13.48 17.52
CA ILE A 30 27.27 -14.35 16.48
C ILE A 30 27.23 -13.60 15.14
N ILE A 31 27.38 -14.34 14.04
CA ILE A 31 27.20 -13.81 12.69
C ILE A 31 25.94 -14.38 12.06
N ILE A 32 25.07 -13.52 11.56
CA ILE A 32 23.96 -13.90 10.71
C ILE A 32 24.41 -13.73 9.26
N ILE A 33 24.23 -14.76 8.44
CA ILE A 33 24.48 -14.74 7.01
C ILE A 33 23.14 -14.82 6.30
N ALA A 34 22.89 -13.95 5.34
CA ALA A 34 21.70 -13.99 4.49
C ALA A 34 22.12 -13.63 3.07
N GLY A 35 21.95 -14.57 2.14
CA GLY A 35 22.46 -14.44 0.78
C GLY A 35 23.97 -14.15 0.75
N ASP A 36 24.35 -13.07 0.10
CA ASP A 36 25.73 -12.59 0.00
C ASP A 36 26.15 -11.63 1.13
N SER A 37 25.29 -11.42 2.14
CA SER A 37 25.49 -10.42 3.18
C SER A 37 25.68 -11.07 4.56
N ALA A 38 26.53 -10.44 5.38
CA ALA A 38 26.81 -10.87 6.74
C ALA A 38 26.63 -9.74 7.76
N PHE A 39 26.14 -10.11 8.95
CA PHE A 39 25.80 -9.21 10.04
C PHE A 39 26.39 -9.76 11.34
N LYS A 40 27.31 -9.03 11.99
CA LYS A 40 27.89 -9.43 13.27
C LYS A 40 27.13 -8.76 14.41
N VAL A 41 26.39 -9.56 15.18
CA VAL A 41 25.37 -9.10 16.13
C VAL A 41 25.46 -9.83 17.47
N HIS A 42 24.59 -9.46 18.42
CA HIS A 42 24.49 -10.08 19.73
C HIS A 42 23.43 -11.16 19.74
N ARG A 43 23.84 -12.39 20.07
CA ARG A 43 22.98 -13.55 20.27
C ARG A 43 21.84 -13.25 21.25
N GLY A 44 22.16 -12.69 22.41
CA GLY A 44 21.17 -12.37 23.45
C GLY A 44 20.09 -11.38 22.99
N GLN A 45 20.39 -10.48 22.05
CA GLN A 45 19.39 -9.56 21.50
C GLN A 45 18.36 -10.31 20.65
N LEU A 46 18.81 -11.28 19.85
CA LEU A 46 17.93 -12.12 19.04
C LEU A 46 17.08 -13.05 19.93
N GLU A 47 17.70 -13.74 20.90
CA GLU A 47 17.02 -14.65 21.82
C GLU A 47 15.96 -13.94 22.66
N ARG A 48 16.25 -12.73 23.14
CA ARG A 48 15.33 -11.95 23.96
C ARG A 48 14.04 -11.60 23.21
N HIS A 49 14.11 -11.39 21.91
CA HIS A 49 12.99 -10.90 21.12
C HIS A 49 12.29 -11.98 20.28
N SER A 50 12.88 -13.16 20.12
CA SER A 50 12.39 -14.23 19.26
C SER A 50 12.56 -15.60 19.90
N ASP A 51 11.44 -16.28 20.16
CA ASP A 51 11.44 -17.66 20.64
C ASP A 51 12.07 -18.63 19.63
N VAL A 52 11.97 -18.31 18.34
CA VAL A 52 12.59 -19.10 17.27
C VAL A 52 14.11 -19.04 17.36
N PHE A 53 14.68 -17.84 17.51
CA PHE A 53 16.13 -17.70 17.69
C PHE A 53 16.60 -18.29 19.04
N ASN A 54 15.81 -18.13 20.10
CA ASN A 54 16.09 -18.76 21.39
C ASN A 54 16.18 -20.29 21.28
N GLY A 55 15.21 -20.92 20.61
CA GLY A 55 15.22 -22.35 20.33
C GLY A 55 16.40 -22.76 19.42
N LEU A 56 16.64 -22.01 18.34
CA LEU A 56 17.71 -22.28 17.39
C LEU A 56 19.08 -22.32 18.06
N PHE A 57 19.38 -21.34 18.90
CA PHE A 57 20.70 -21.26 19.53
C PHE A 57 20.86 -22.15 20.77
N SER A 58 19.76 -22.71 21.30
CA SER A 58 19.79 -23.71 22.38
C SER A 58 20.29 -25.08 21.91
N ILE A 59 20.34 -25.32 20.60
CA ILE A 59 20.81 -26.57 20.01
C ILE A 59 22.34 -26.67 20.16
N PRO A 60 22.88 -27.75 20.77
CA PRO A 60 24.31 -27.96 20.89
C PRO A 60 24.99 -28.00 19.51
N GLN A 61 26.05 -27.22 19.37
CA GLN A 61 26.81 -27.12 18.13
C GLN A 61 27.97 -28.12 18.09
N PRO A 62 28.30 -28.73 16.94
CA PRO A 62 29.46 -29.60 16.81
C PRO A 62 30.77 -28.91 17.19
N PRO A 63 31.74 -29.62 17.80
CA PRO A 63 32.98 -29.01 18.30
C PRO A 63 33.94 -28.53 17.20
N GLU A 64 33.76 -28.94 15.95
CA GLU A 64 34.66 -28.65 14.82
C GLU A 64 34.08 -27.62 13.84
N LEU A 65 33.18 -26.74 14.28
CA LEU A 65 32.60 -25.73 13.40
C LEU A 65 33.63 -24.68 12.96
N GLU A 66 33.62 -24.40 11.66
CA GLU A 66 34.33 -23.27 11.09
C GLU A 66 33.77 -21.96 11.67
N LEU A 67 34.66 -21.12 12.20
CA LEU A 67 34.30 -19.82 12.75
C LEU A 67 34.47 -18.74 11.70
N PHE A 68 33.49 -17.85 11.61
CA PHE A 68 33.59 -16.64 10.79
C PHE A 68 33.94 -15.45 11.70
N ASP A 69 35.07 -14.79 11.46
CA ASP A 69 35.56 -13.65 12.27
C ASP A 69 35.64 -13.99 13.78
N GLY A 70 36.02 -15.24 14.09
CA GLY A 70 36.11 -15.76 15.47
C GLY A 70 34.75 -16.04 16.13
N CYS A 71 33.63 -15.95 15.40
CA CYS A 71 32.28 -16.16 15.90
C CYS A 71 31.61 -17.37 15.23
N LEU A 72 30.67 -17.98 15.93
CA LEU A 72 29.70 -18.89 15.31
C LEU A 72 28.82 -18.10 14.33
N TYR A 73 28.34 -18.78 13.29
CA TYR A 73 27.43 -18.17 12.33
C TYR A 73 26.17 -19.01 12.12
N VAL A 74 25.11 -18.33 11.68
CA VAL A 74 23.85 -18.95 11.25
C VAL A 74 23.48 -18.39 9.89
N GLU A 75 23.21 -19.28 8.95
CA GLU A 75 22.74 -18.94 7.61
C GLU A 75 21.21 -18.92 7.58
N LEU A 76 20.63 -17.79 7.18
CA LEU A 76 19.22 -17.60 6.96
C LEU A 76 18.95 -17.57 5.46
N HIS A 77 17.89 -18.28 5.02
CA HIS A 77 17.43 -18.26 3.63
C HIS A 77 16.56 -17.04 3.30
N ASP A 78 16.63 -15.99 4.11
CA ASP A 78 15.84 -14.77 3.94
C ASP A 78 16.54 -13.74 3.04
N SER A 79 15.77 -12.76 2.58
CA SER A 79 16.31 -11.61 1.84
C SER A 79 17.33 -10.85 2.71
N PRO A 80 18.55 -10.55 2.20
CA PRO A 80 19.54 -9.76 2.91
C PRO A 80 18.98 -8.40 3.38
N SER A 81 18.15 -7.78 2.53
CA SER A 81 17.52 -6.49 2.83
C SER A 81 16.49 -6.59 3.96
N ASP A 82 15.73 -7.70 4.01
CA ASP A 82 14.72 -7.89 5.06
C ASP A 82 15.41 -8.15 6.41
N VAL A 83 16.52 -8.91 6.41
CA VAL A 83 17.35 -9.13 7.60
C VAL A 83 17.93 -7.81 8.10
N TYR A 84 18.47 -6.98 7.21
CA TYR A 84 18.96 -5.63 7.56
C TYR A 84 17.88 -4.81 8.28
N TYR A 85 16.67 -4.71 7.70
CA TYR A 85 15.59 -3.93 8.29
C TYR A 85 15.10 -4.49 9.62
N PHE A 86 15.04 -5.81 9.74
CA PHE A 86 14.66 -6.49 10.97
C PHE A 86 15.68 -6.25 12.09
N LEU A 87 16.98 -6.33 11.79
CA LEU A 87 18.04 -6.00 12.75
C LEU A 87 17.98 -4.52 13.15
N SER A 88 17.84 -3.60 12.20
CA SER A 88 17.66 -2.18 12.53
C SER A 88 16.46 -1.94 13.44
N ALA A 89 15.32 -2.62 13.20
CA ALA A 89 14.16 -2.53 14.08
C ALA A 89 14.41 -3.09 15.49
N LEU A 90 15.24 -4.13 15.65
CA LEU A 90 15.59 -4.71 16.95
C LEU A 90 16.59 -3.88 17.75
N TYR A 91 17.51 -3.18 17.08
CA TYR A 91 18.56 -2.38 17.74
C TYR A 91 18.14 -0.92 17.88
N ASP A 92 17.66 -0.31 16.81
CA ASP A 92 17.36 1.11 16.73
C ASP A 92 15.88 1.40 16.97
N GLY A 93 15.00 0.40 16.89
CA GLY A 93 13.55 0.58 16.95
C GLY A 93 12.93 1.01 15.61
N LEU A 94 11.60 1.01 15.55
CA LEU A 94 10.86 1.26 14.31
C LEU A 94 10.12 2.60 14.34
N TYR A 95 10.78 3.70 14.00
CA TYR A 95 10.21 5.05 14.10
C TYR A 95 9.79 5.65 12.76
N PHE A 96 8.51 6.02 12.64
CA PHE A 96 7.96 6.70 11.48
C PHE A 96 7.42 8.08 11.90
N LYS A 97 8.24 9.13 11.76
CA LYS A 97 7.82 10.50 12.13
C LYS A 97 6.72 11.03 11.19
N THR A 98 6.85 10.74 9.91
CA THR A 98 5.91 11.18 8.86
C THR A 98 5.67 10.00 7.92
N PRO A 99 4.42 9.74 7.48
CA PRO A 99 4.13 8.75 6.44
C PRO A 99 4.94 9.00 5.18
N ARG A 100 5.73 8.02 4.74
CA ARG A 100 6.37 8.07 3.42
C ARG A 100 6.26 6.73 2.72
N ALA A 101 6.00 6.77 1.42
CA ALA A 101 5.93 5.57 0.59
C ALA A 101 7.20 4.71 0.66
N ILE A 102 8.37 5.34 0.83
CA ILE A 102 9.67 4.65 0.92
C ILE A 102 9.81 3.80 2.20
N ASP A 103 9.07 4.14 3.26
CA ASP A 103 9.13 3.41 4.53
C ASP A 103 8.47 2.02 4.41
N PHE A 104 7.64 1.79 3.37
CA PHE A 104 7.01 0.51 3.11
C PHE A 104 8.00 -0.65 3.01
N MET A 105 9.18 -0.43 2.44
CA MET A 105 10.19 -1.48 2.32
C MET A 105 10.69 -1.97 3.68
N VAL A 106 10.88 -1.04 4.61
CA VAL A 106 11.25 -1.34 5.99
C VAL A 106 10.09 -2.08 6.66
N ILE A 107 8.87 -1.56 6.55
CA ILE A 107 7.67 -2.16 7.15
C ILE A 107 7.46 -3.59 6.64
N ALA A 108 7.54 -3.81 5.33
CA ALA A 108 7.35 -5.11 4.69
C ALA A 108 8.42 -6.11 5.13
N GLY A 109 9.70 -5.73 5.08
CA GLY A 109 10.80 -6.62 5.49
C GLY A 109 10.73 -6.99 6.97
N VAL A 110 10.51 -5.99 7.84
CA VAL A 110 10.30 -6.23 9.29
C VAL A 110 9.07 -7.09 9.52
N LEU A 111 7.97 -6.88 8.79
CA LEU A 111 6.74 -7.64 8.98
C LEU A 111 6.91 -9.12 8.57
N ARG A 112 7.58 -9.40 7.45
CA ARG A 112 7.90 -10.78 7.04
C ARG A 112 8.71 -11.50 8.11
N LEU A 113 9.81 -10.89 8.56
CA LEU A 113 10.71 -11.54 9.51
C LEU A 113 10.16 -11.59 10.93
N SER A 114 9.46 -10.55 11.38
CA SER A 114 8.77 -10.60 12.68
C SER A 114 7.65 -11.64 12.71
N THR A 115 6.99 -11.90 11.58
CA THR A 115 6.03 -13.00 11.46
C THR A 115 6.72 -14.36 11.49
N LYS A 116 7.79 -14.54 10.70
CA LYS A 116 8.56 -15.80 10.61
C LYS A 116 9.25 -16.17 11.93
N TYR A 117 9.85 -15.18 12.60
CA TYR A 117 10.64 -15.36 13.82
C TYR A 117 9.85 -15.02 15.09
N LEU A 118 8.52 -14.88 15.00
CA LEU A 118 7.62 -14.69 16.15
C LEU A 118 7.95 -13.48 17.04
N VAL A 119 8.35 -12.37 16.44
CA VAL A 119 8.62 -11.11 17.15
C VAL A 119 7.36 -10.23 17.16
N GLU A 120 6.41 -10.60 18.02
CA GLU A 120 5.03 -10.09 17.95
C GLU A 120 4.92 -8.56 18.07
N HIS A 121 5.71 -7.92 18.94
CA HIS A 121 5.63 -6.46 19.12
C HIS A 121 6.00 -5.67 17.85
N LEU A 122 6.98 -6.16 17.06
CA LEU A 122 7.32 -5.56 15.77
C LEU A 122 6.23 -5.83 14.74
N ARG A 123 5.72 -7.07 14.72
CA ARG A 123 4.63 -7.47 13.83
C ARG A 123 3.40 -6.57 14.01
N GLN A 124 2.95 -6.37 15.25
CA GLN A 124 1.81 -5.50 15.58
C GLN A 124 2.03 -4.05 15.18
N ARG A 125 3.26 -3.54 15.38
CA ARG A 125 3.61 -2.17 15.01
C ARG A 125 3.58 -1.97 13.48
N CYS A 126 4.09 -2.94 12.72
CA CYS A 126 4.02 -2.93 11.27
C CYS A 126 2.57 -3.01 10.76
N ILE A 127 1.75 -3.91 11.32
CA ILE A 127 0.32 -4.03 10.97
C ILE A 127 -0.41 -2.72 11.26
N SER A 128 -0.24 -2.16 12.46
CA SER A 128 -0.88 -0.90 12.85
C SER A 128 -0.52 0.25 11.90
N ARG A 129 0.75 0.29 11.46
CA ARG A 129 1.21 1.27 10.48
C ARG A 129 0.57 1.05 9.10
N LEU A 130 0.54 -0.19 8.61
CA LEU A 130 -0.10 -0.54 7.33
C LEU A 130 -1.60 -0.25 7.33
N SER A 131 -2.29 -0.45 8.45
CA SER A 131 -3.73 -0.15 8.58
C SER A 131 -4.06 1.33 8.44
N LEU A 132 -3.09 2.23 8.68
CA LEU A 132 -3.27 3.67 8.39
C LEU A 132 -3.11 3.96 6.90
N ASP A 133 -2.12 3.32 6.26
CA ASP A 133 -1.82 3.54 4.85
C ASP A 133 -2.80 2.81 3.90
N TRP A 134 -3.42 1.72 4.39
CA TRP A 134 -4.35 0.82 3.68
C TRP A 134 -5.52 0.44 4.59
N PRO A 135 -6.43 1.39 4.85
CA PRO A 135 -7.47 1.25 5.86
C PRO A 135 -8.60 0.32 5.42
N SER A 136 -9.21 -0.38 6.36
CA SER A 136 -10.38 -1.25 6.13
C SER A 136 -11.72 -0.52 6.22
N THR A 137 -11.72 0.76 6.59
CA THR A 137 -12.93 1.57 6.78
C THR A 137 -12.94 2.78 5.84
N LEU A 138 -14.15 3.19 5.42
CA LEU A 138 -14.34 4.37 4.56
C LEU A 138 -13.80 5.65 5.23
N VAL A 139 -13.99 5.80 6.54
CA VAL A 139 -13.46 6.94 7.30
C VAL A 139 -11.93 6.95 7.29
N GLY A 140 -11.30 5.79 7.46
CA GLY A 140 -9.84 5.68 7.35
C GLY A 140 -9.35 6.01 5.94
N TRP A 141 -10.08 5.57 4.91
CA TRP A 141 -9.78 5.91 3.52
C TRP A 141 -9.84 7.42 3.29
N ASP A 142 -10.87 8.10 3.80
CA ASP A 142 -11.00 9.55 3.68
C ASP A 142 -9.85 10.29 4.36
N LEU A 143 -9.44 9.84 5.56
CA LEU A 143 -8.29 10.40 6.25
C LEU A 143 -6.99 10.22 5.45
N ARG A 144 -6.79 9.04 4.85
CA ARG A 144 -5.65 8.75 3.98
C ARG A 144 -5.64 9.67 2.75
N GLU A 145 -6.77 9.83 2.08
CA GLU A 145 -6.88 10.68 0.87
C GLU A 145 -6.65 12.16 1.20
N GLN A 146 -7.10 12.63 2.36
CA GLN A 146 -6.79 13.97 2.87
C GLN A 146 -5.29 14.15 3.10
N GLN A 147 -4.62 13.18 3.74
CA GLN A 147 -3.16 13.24 3.97
C GLN A 147 -2.35 13.16 2.67
N ALA A 148 -2.90 12.53 1.63
CA ALA A 148 -2.29 12.44 0.31
C ALA A 148 -2.54 13.68 -0.58
N THR A 149 -3.29 14.68 -0.10
CA THR A 149 -3.61 15.90 -0.85
C THR A 149 -2.94 17.10 -0.18
N ASP A 150 -2.13 17.84 -0.93
CA ASP A 150 -1.44 19.02 -0.38
C ASP A 150 -2.37 20.23 -0.19
N LEU A 151 -1.84 21.30 0.41
CA LEU A 151 -2.58 22.56 0.64
C LEU A 151 -3.07 23.25 -0.64
N HIS A 152 -2.51 22.89 -1.80
CA HIS A 152 -2.90 23.39 -3.11
C HIS A 152 -3.91 22.48 -3.82
N GLY A 153 -4.39 21.41 -3.15
CA GLY A 153 -5.32 20.44 -3.71
C GLY A 153 -4.67 19.42 -4.66
N ARG A 154 -3.33 19.34 -4.70
CA ARG A 154 -2.61 18.38 -5.53
C ARG A 154 -2.61 17.02 -4.83
N TYR A 155 -3.18 16.03 -5.52
CA TYR A 155 -3.22 14.65 -5.04
C TYR A 155 -1.92 13.92 -5.38
N MET A 156 -1.18 13.47 -4.36
CA MET A 156 0.13 12.82 -4.46
C MET A 156 0.26 11.61 -3.52
N PRO A 157 -0.56 10.55 -3.71
CA PRO A 157 -0.59 9.41 -2.78
C PRO A 157 0.74 8.66 -2.72
N ARG A 158 1.56 8.71 -3.78
CA ARG A 158 2.84 7.99 -3.84
C ARG A 158 3.98 8.68 -3.09
N GLU A 159 3.74 9.83 -2.49
CA GLU A 159 4.66 10.41 -1.51
C GLU A 159 4.41 9.83 -0.11
N SER A 160 3.14 9.60 0.25
CA SER A 160 2.73 9.16 1.59
C SER A 160 2.56 7.64 1.72
N CYS A 161 2.05 6.97 0.68
CA CYS A 161 1.77 5.53 0.68
C CYS A 161 2.36 4.83 -0.56
N THR A 162 2.78 3.58 -0.39
CA THR A 162 3.42 2.82 -1.48
C THR A 162 2.49 2.52 -2.65
N HIS A 163 3.02 1.94 -3.71
CA HIS A 163 2.21 1.47 -4.83
C HIS A 163 1.35 0.24 -4.41
N PRO A 164 0.05 0.20 -4.73
CA PRO A 164 -0.88 -0.84 -4.24
C PRO A 164 -0.48 -2.26 -4.64
N ILE A 165 0.16 -2.44 -5.79
CA ILE A 165 0.69 -3.74 -6.26
C ILE A 165 1.59 -4.40 -5.20
N LEU A 166 2.49 -3.61 -4.61
CA LEU A 166 3.44 -4.13 -3.61
C LEU A 166 2.71 -4.55 -2.33
N VAL A 167 1.59 -3.89 -2.02
CA VAL A 167 0.77 -4.19 -0.84
C VAL A 167 -0.10 -5.40 -1.07
N ILE A 168 -0.69 -5.55 -2.26
CA ILE A 168 -1.45 -6.75 -2.65
C ILE A 168 -0.55 -7.98 -2.52
N GLN A 169 0.67 -7.92 -3.06
CA GLN A 169 1.62 -9.03 -2.95
C GLN A 169 1.96 -9.34 -1.49
N LEU A 170 2.33 -8.33 -0.69
CA LEU A 170 2.64 -8.52 0.73
C LEU A 170 1.46 -9.10 1.51
N ALA A 171 0.25 -8.61 1.24
CA ALA A 171 -0.96 -9.02 1.94
C ALA A 171 -1.34 -10.48 1.60
N ILE A 172 -1.09 -10.92 0.37
CA ILE A 172 -1.29 -12.32 -0.02
C ILE A 172 -0.21 -13.21 0.61
N ASP A 173 1.07 -12.79 0.52
CA ASP A 173 2.21 -13.56 1.04
C ASP A 173 2.13 -13.80 2.56
N LEU A 174 1.53 -12.85 3.30
CA LEU A 174 1.44 -12.89 4.77
C LEU A 174 0.02 -13.14 5.30
N ASP A 175 -0.94 -13.48 4.43
CA ASP A 175 -2.35 -13.70 4.78
C ASP A 175 -2.97 -12.54 5.60
N LEU A 176 -2.88 -11.32 5.04
CA LEU A 176 -3.42 -10.08 5.61
C LEU A 176 -4.60 -9.55 4.78
N PRO A 177 -5.74 -10.29 4.73
CA PRO A 177 -6.84 -9.98 3.81
C PRO A 177 -7.49 -8.61 4.05
N PHE A 178 -7.39 -8.05 5.27
CA PHE A 178 -7.97 -6.75 5.60
C PHE A 178 -7.34 -5.57 4.84
N LEU A 179 -6.13 -5.75 4.26
CA LEU A 179 -5.46 -4.73 3.43
C LEU A 179 -5.96 -4.74 1.97
N LEU A 180 -6.48 -5.88 1.52
CA LEU A 180 -6.75 -6.13 0.10
C LEU A 180 -7.86 -5.23 -0.49
N PRO A 181 -9.01 -4.99 0.17
CA PRO A 181 -10.08 -4.17 -0.42
C PRO A 181 -9.60 -2.76 -0.79
N ALA A 182 -8.88 -2.10 0.13
CA ALA A 182 -8.32 -0.78 -0.10
C ALA A 182 -7.22 -0.81 -1.17
N ALA A 183 -6.34 -1.81 -1.16
CA ALA A 183 -5.25 -1.91 -2.13
C ALA A 183 -5.76 -2.17 -3.56
N PHE A 184 -6.73 -3.07 -3.74
CA PHE A 184 -7.36 -3.32 -5.03
C PHE A 184 -8.19 -2.13 -5.52
N TYR A 185 -8.96 -1.49 -4.63
CA TYR A 185 -9.68 -0.27 -4.99
C TYR A 185 -8.72 0.81 -5.46
N ASP A 186 -7.65 1.07 -4.70
CA ASP A 186 -6.59 2.03 -5.05
C ASP A 186 -5.95 1.74 -6.42
N LEU A 187 -5.66 0.46 -6.71
CA LEU A 187 -5.11 0.04 -8.00
C LEU A 187 -6.12 0.18 -9.14
N SER A 188 -7.41 -0.07 -8.89
CA SER A 188 -8.47 0.07 -9.89
C SER A 188 -8.63 1.50 -10.39
N ARG A 189 -8.14 2.49 -9.61
CA ARG A 189 -8.13 3.91 -9.97
C ARG A 189 -7.13 4.28 -11.07
N TYR A 190 -6.31 3.33 -11.49
CA TYR A 190 -5.39 3.50 -12.59
C TYR A 190 -6.04 3.07 -13.92
N GLY A 191 -5.69 3.74 -15.02
CA GLY A 191 -5.98 3.23 -16.36
C GLY A 191 -5.40 1.83 -16.57
N PRO A 192 -6.06 0.94 -17.36
CA PRO A 192 -5.61 -0.44 -17.55
C PRO A 192 -4.14 -0.59 -17.95
N SER A 193 -3.62 0.28 -18.83
CA SER A 193 -2.21 0.26 -19.24
C SER A 193 -1.23 0.50 -18.08
N LYS A 194 -1.58 1.36 -17.11
CA LYS A 194 -0.75 1.61 -15.92
C LYS A 194 -0.81 0.43 -14.95
N ILE A 195 -1.97 -0.22 -14.82
CA ILE A 195 -2.11 -1.45 -14.04
C ILE A 195 -1.20 -2.55 -14.63
N MET A 196 -1.24 -2.70 -15.96
CA MET A 196 -0.41 -3.68 -16.69
C MET A 196 1.10 -3.39 -16.61
N ALA A 197 1.50 -2.12 -16.55
CA ALA A 197 2.90 -1.72 -16.48
C ALA A 197 3.60 -2.14 -15.17
N GLY A 198 2.82 -2.40 -14.11
CA GLY A 198 3.35 -2.82 -12.83
C GLY A 198 3.88 -1.69 -11.95
N ALA A 199 4.62 -2.07 -10.91
CA ALA A 199 5.17 -1.18 -9.91
C ALA A 199 6.68 -1.26 -9.87
N ILE A 200 7.36 -0.12 -9.74
CA ILE A 200 8.79 -0.08 -9.49
C ILE A 200 9.04 -0.46 -8.03
N TYR A 201 9.87 -1.49 -7.82
CA TYR A 201 10.35 -1.87 -6.50
C TYR A 201 11.49 -0.92 -6.08
N PRO A 202 11.36 -0.16 -4.98
CA PRO A 202 12.41 0.73 -4.53
C PRO A 202 13.66 -0.06 -4.13
N ARG A 203 14.85 0.49 -4.41
CA ARG A 203 16.12 -0.07 -3.90
C ARG A 203 16.15 -0.04 -2.38
N SER A 204 16.68 -1.08 -1.75
CA SER A 204 16.75 -1.16 -0.28
C SER A 204 17.86 -0.27 0.29
N ALA A 205 17.86 -0.07 1.62
CA ALA A 205 18.96 0.61 2.31
C ALA A 205 20.27 -0.19 2.20
N LEU A 206 20.18 -1.51 2.31
CA LEU A 206 21.32 -2.40 2.13
C LEU A 206 21.86 -2.30 0.69
N ASP A 207 21.02 -2.31 -0.34
CA ASP A 207 21.45 -2.16 -1.73
C ASP A 207 22.23 -0.85 -1.95
N ARG A 208 21.78 0.24 -1.31
CA ARG A 208 22.48 1.53 -1.35
C ARG A 208 23.82 1.48 -0.62
N TYR A 209 23.88 0.82 0.53
CA TYR A 209 25.12 0.64 1.28
C TYR A 209 26.12 -0.19 0.47
N LEU A 210 25.71 -1.34 -0.07
CA LEU A 210 26.54 -2.21 -0.90
C LEU A 210 27.06 -1.47 -2.14
N ALA A 211 26.20 -0.72 -2.83
CA ALA A 211 26.59 0.09 -3.98
C ALA A 211 27.64 1.17 -3.64
N SER A 212 27.64 1.70 -2.41
CA SER A 212 28.65 2.66 -1.95
C SER A 212 30.02 2.01 -1.68
N GLN A 213 30.04 0.73 -1.31
CA GLN A 213 31.26 -0.01 -1.01
C GLN A 213 31.91 -0.64 -2.26
N SER A 214 31.16 -0.84 -3.35
CA SER A 214 31.67 -1.41 -4.60
C SER A 214 30.90 -0.88 -5.83
N PRO A 215 31.39 0.21 -6.47
CA PRO A 215 30.70 0.84 -7.61
C PRO A 215 30.55 -0.06 -8.85
N SER A 216 31.41 -1.07 -9.00
CA SER A 216 31.49 -1.95 -10.17
C SER A 216 30.37 -2.99 -10.27
N THR A 217 29.55 -3.18 -9.22
CA THR A 217 28.39 -4.08 -9.21
C THR A 217 27.04 -3.34 -9.19
N ALA A 218 27.04 -1.99 -9.20
CA ALA A 218 25.89 -1.15 -8.82
C ALA A 218 24.89 -0.76 -9.94
N THR A 219 24.93 -1.43 -11.10
CA THR A 219 23.95 -1.23 -12.19
C THR A 219 22.85 -2.28 -12.15
N THR A 220 22.10 -2.37 -11.05
CA THR A 220 20.87 -3.18 -11.02
C THR A 220 19.74 -2.28 -11.52
N GLU A 221 19.21 -2.55 -12.72
CA GLU A 221 18.04 -1.83 -13.23
C GLU A 221 16.89 -1.85 -12.20
N PRO A 222 16.05 -0.79 -12.14
CA PRO A 222 14.91 -0.77 -11.24
C PRO A 222 14.02 -1.98 -11.52
N ARG A 223 13.85 -2.84 -10.52
CA ARG A 223 13.05 -4.07 -10.64
C ARG A 223 11.57 -3.70 -10.72
N THR A 224 10.94 -4.03 -11.83
CA THR A 224 9.48 -3.87 -11.99
C THR A 224 8.78 -5.14 -11.51
N ILE A 225 7.78 -4.96 -10.63
CA ILE A 225 6.89 -6.01 -10.14
C ILE A 225 5.58 -5.92 -10.90
N LEU A 226 5.21 -7.00 -11.57
CA LEU A 226 3.95 -7.12 -12.30
C LEU A 226 2.92 -7.86 -11.44
N LEU A 227 1.64 -7.57 -11.65
CA LEU A 227 0.59 -8.39 -11.06
C LEU A 227 0.57 -9.77 -11.72
N PRO A 228 0.47 -10.85 -10.92
CA PRO A 228 0.03 -12.15 -11.39
C PRO A 228 -1.30 -12.06 -12.18
N ARG A 229 -1.48 -12.96 -13.14
CA ARG A 229 -2.60 -12.92 -14.10
C ARG A 229 -3.98 -12.94 -13.42
N ASP A 230 -4.12 -13.74 -12.38
CA ASP A 230 -5.32 -13.86 -11.55
C ASP A 230 -5.66 -12.53 -10.86
N GLN A 231 -4.68 -11.92 -10.17
CA GLN A 231 -4.86 -10.63 -9.50
C GLN A 231 -5.13 -9.50 -10.49
N LEU A 232 -4.51 -9.57 -11.68
CA LEU A 232 -4.76 -8.60 -12.75
C LEU A 232 -6.22 -8.69 -13.23
N GLN A 233 -6.72 -9.91 -13.50
CA GLN A 233 -8.11 -10.14 -13.88
C GLN A 233 -9.08 -9.68 -12.78
N GLN A 234 -8.76 -10.00 -11.53
CA GLN A 234 -9.49 -9.56 -10.34
C GLN A 234 -9.57 -8.03 -10.25
N THR A 235 -8.45 -7.35 -10.45
CA THR A 235 -8.36 -5.87 -10.47
C THR A 235 -9.23 -5.28 -11.59
N LEU A 236 -9.09 -5.79 -12.82
CA LEU A 236 -9.82 -5.25 -13.98
C LEU A 236 -11.33 -5.51 -13.88
N ARG A 237 -11.74 -6.68 -13.35
CA ARG A 237 -13.15 -6.98 -13.08
C ARG A 237 -13.72 -6.07 -12.01
N GLY A 238 -13.02 -5.90 -10.89
CA GLY A 238 -13.45 -4.99 -9.83
C GLY A 238 -13.52 -3.54 -10.31
N ARG A 239 -12.57 -3.10 -11.14
CA ARG A 239 -12.61 -1.80 -11.81
C ARG A 239 -13.88 -1.60 -12.65
N GLU A 240 -14.26 -2.61 -13.44
CA GLU A 240 -15.48 -2.57 -14.23
C GLU A 240 -16.73 -2.48 -13.34
N LEU A 241 -16.79 -3.23 -12.24
CA LEU A 241 -17.91 -3.18 -11.30
C LEU A 241 -18.03 -1.83 -10.59
N VAL A 242 -16.90 -1.24 -10.18
CA VAL A 242 -16.83 0.12 -9.59
C VAL A 242 -17.37 1.16 -10.57
N GLN A 243 -17.01 1.07 -11.85
CA GLN A 243 -17.52 1.98 -12.89
C GLN A 243 -18.98 1.74 -13.23
N ARG A 244 -19.42 0.48 -13.28
CA ARG A 244 -20.82 0.13 -13.46
C ARG A 244 -21.70 0.66 -12.33
N PHE A 245 -21.22 0.63 -11.09
CA PHE A 245 -21.92 1.25 -9.97
C PHE A 245 -22.12 2.75 -10.21
N MET A 246 -21.07 3.46 -10.61
CA MET A 246 -21.15 4.90 -10.88
C MET A 246 -22.13 5.21 -12.02
N ALA A 247 -22.09 4.44 -13.12
CA ALA A 247 -23.04 4.57 -14.21
C ALA A 247 -24.50 4.33 -13.76
N ASN A 248 -24.71 3.31 -12.92
CA ASN A 248 -26.02 3.02 -12.34
C ASN A 248 -26.49 4.12 -11.37
N PHE A 249 -25.60 4.66 -10.54
CA PHE A 249 -25.93 5.79 -9.66
C PHE A 249 -26.38 7.00 -10.47
N ILE A 250 -25.72 7.30 -11.59
CA ILE A 250 -26.14 8.38 -12.48
C ILE A 250 -27.54 8.11 -13.03
N ALA A 251 -27.78 6.92 -13.57
CA ALA A 251 -29.06 6.56 -14.18
C ALA A 251 -30.24 6.55 -13.18
N THR A 252 -29.98 6.17 -11.92
CA THR A 252 -31.03 5.96 -10.91
C THR A 252 -31.20 7.13 -9.95
N SER A 253 -30.13 7.86 -9.65
CA SER A 253 -30.10 8.86 -8.57
C SER A 253 -29.93 10.29 -9.06
N LEU A 254 -29.50 10.50 -10.31
CA LEU A 254 -29.26 11.82 -10.91
C LEU A 254 -30.10 12.08 -12.16
N GLN A 255 -30.23 11.09 -13.05
CA GLN A 255 -31.00 11.22 -14.27
C GLN A 255 -32.48 11.43 -13.94
N SER A 256 -33.01 12.58 -14.37
CA SER A 256 -34.40 12.97 -14.12
C SER A 256 -34.77 12.96 -12.62
N ARG A 257 -33.80 13.23 -11.73
CA ARG A 257 -34.01 13.22 -10.28
C ARG A 257 -35.14 14.18 -9.88
N ALA A 258 -36.11 13.67 -9.14
CA ALA A 258 -37.16 14.49 -8.55
C ALA A 258 -36.59 15.38 -7.42
N PRO A 259 -37.07 16.62 -7.26
CA PRO A 259 -36.79 17.45 -6.09
C PRO A 259 -37.18 16.77 -4.78
N SER A 260 -36.55 17.18 -3.69
CA SER A 260 -36.97 16.77 -2.34
C SER A 260 -38.46 17.11 -2.13
N PRO A 261 -39.23 16.28 -1.40
CA PRO A 261 -40.61 16.60 -1.03
C PRO A 261 -40.77 17.95 -0.29
N GLY A 262 -39.71 18.43 0.35
CA GLY A 262 -39.65 19.73 1.01
C GLY A 262 -39.11 20.86 0.14
N CYS A 263 -39.08 20.72 -1.19
CA CYS A 263 -38.50 21.71 -2.09
C CYS A 263 -39.17 23.09 -1.96
N LEU A 264 -38.38 24.14 -1.75
CA LEU A 264 -38.90 25.51 -1.57
C LEU A 264 -39.57 26.06 -2.83
N TYR A 265 -39.19 25.55 -4.00
CA TYR A 265 -39.65 26.02 -5.30
C TYR A 265 -40.81 25.17 -5.87
N GLN A 266 -41.40 24.28 -5.06
CA GLN A 266 -42.42 23.33 -5.53
C GLN A 266 -43.71 23.98 -6.06
N PHE A 267 -44.00 25.22 -5.64
CA PHE A 267 -45.21 25.95 -6.01
C PHE A 267 -44.94 27.09 -7.02
N GLU A 268 -43.76 27.13 -7.64
CA GLU A 268 -43.47 28.08 -8.72
C GLU A 268 -44.20 27.70 -10.03
N VAL A 269 -44.24 28.63 -11.00
CA VAL A 269 -44.90 28.45 -12.30
C VAL A 269 -44.39 27.21 -13.05
N ASP A 270 -43.07 26.98 -13.01
CA ASP A 270 -42.46 25.69 -13.36
C ASP A 270 -41.95 25.03 -12.06
N PRO A 271 -42.66 24.03 -11.52
CA PRO A 271 -42.37 23.45 -10.22
C PRO A 271 -40.92 22.99 -10.09
N SER A 272 -40.23 23.57 -9.11
CA SER A 272 -38.86 23.20 -8.73
C SER A 272 -37.81 23.31 -9.83
N LEU A 273 -38.05 24.12 -10.87
CA LEU A 273 -37.14 24.29 -11.99
C LEU A 273 -35.68 24.56 -11.54
N PRO A 274 -35.39 25.48 -10.60
CA PRO A 274 -34.01 25.73 -10.16
C PRO A 274 -33.28 24.49 -9.62
N CYS A 275 -33.98 23.68 -8.84
CA CYS A 275 -33.44 22.43 -8.28
C CYS A 275 -33.27 21.36 -9.36
N ARG A 276 -34.23 21.23 -10.28
CA ARG A 276 -34.16 20.27 -11.39
C ARG A 276 -32.97 20.58 -12.31
N GLU A 277 -32.78 21.84 -12.68
CA GLU A 277 -31.63 22.28 -13.46
C GLU A 277 -30.32 22.04 -12.70
N SER A 278 -30.27 22.34 -11.40
CA SER A 278 -29.10 22.08 -10.57
C SER A 278 -28.72 20.59 -10.53
N PHE A 279 -29.70 19.68 -10.41
CA PHE A 279 -29.44 18.23 -10.49
C PHE A 279 -28.94 17.81 -11.87
N TYR A 280 -29.49 18.38 -12.93
CA TYR A 280 -29.01 18.14 -14.28
C TYR A 280 -27.55 18.61 -14.45
N PHE A 281 -27.18 19.77 -13.88
CA PHE A 281 -25.78 20.23 -13.87
C PHE A 281 -24.86 19.29 -13.08
N ILE A 282 -25.27 18.81 -11.91
CA ILE A 282 -24.50 17.81 -11.16
C ILE A 282 -24.31 16.56 -12.01
N MET A 283 -25.39 16.04 -12.62
CA MET A 283 -25.35 14.89 -13.51
C MET A 283 -24.35 15.08 -14.65
N LEU A 284 -24.37 16.22 -15.35
CA LEU A 284 -23.44 16.52 -16.43
C LEU A 284 -21.98 16.56 -15.95
N ASN A 285 -21.70 17.18 -14.81
CA ASN A 285 -20.35 17.23 -14.26
C ASN A 285 -19.86 15.83 -13.84
N VAL A 286 -20.71 15.05 -13.20
CA VAL A 286 -20.39 13.67 -12.81
C VAL A 286 -20.18 12.80 -14.05
N LEU A 287 -21.03 12.89 -15.07
CA LEU A 287 -20.88 12.18 -16.35
C LEU A 287 -19.56 12.50 -17.05
N ARG A 288 -19.10 13.75 -17.02
CA ARG A 288 -17.80 14.16 -17.58
C ARG A 288 -16.62 13.54 -16.84
N SER A 289 -16.80 13.18 -15.58
CA SER A 289 -15.79 12.52 -14.75
C SER A 289 -15.78 11.00 -14.89
N VAL A 290 -16.89 10.39 -15.35
CA VAL A 290 -16.97 8.95 -15.67
C VAL A 290 -16.01 8.65 -16.82
N GLY A 291 -15.05 7.75 -16.60
CA GLY A 291 -14.05 7.37 -17.61
C GLY A 291 -12.67 8.01 -17.45
N GLY A 292 -12.43 8.84 -16.42
CA GLY A 292 -11.06 9.20 -16.00
C GLY A 292 -10.39 10.37 -16.73
N ILE A 293 -11.12 11.20 -17.46
CA ILE A 293 -10.53 12.35 -18.17
C ILE A 293 -10.14 13.49 -17.20
N ALA A 294 -10.66 13.49 -15.97
CA ALA A 294 -10.41 14.56 -14.99
C ALA A 294 -9.46 14.11 -13.86
N CYS A 295 -8.29 14.75 -13.78
CA CYS A 295 -7.41 14.83 -12.60
C CYS A 295 -6.62 13.57 -12.18
N GLY A 296 -6.40 12.60 -13.07
CA GLY A 296 -5.47 11.47 -12.80
C GLY A 296 -5.96 10.45 -11.77
N ARG A 297 -7.26 10.51 -11.42
CA ARG A 297 -8.00 9.52 -10.64
C ARG A 297 -9.01 8.84 -11.56
N ASP A 298 -8.50 7.97 -12.42
CA ASP A 298 -9.34 7.27 -13.38
C ASP A 298 -10.30 6.37 -12.61
N ALA A 299 -11.60 6.38 -12.93
CA ALA A 299 -12.54 5.44 -12.32
C ALA A 299 -12.72 5.52 -10.77
N ASP A 300 -12.39 6.63 -10.11
CA ASP A 300 -12.55 6.78 -8.66
C ASP A 300 -13.98 7.20 -8.26
N THR A 301 -14.82 6.21 -7.96
CA THR A 301 -16.23 6.42 -7.61
C THR A 301 -16.40 7.15 -6.27
N LEU A 302 -15.63 6.81 -5.24
CA LEU A 302 -15.71 7.46 -3.92
C LEU A 302 -15.35 8.95 -4.01
N PHE A 303 -14.30 9.28 -4.76
CA PHE A 303 -13.93 10.66 -4.99
C PHE A 303 -14.96 11.39 -5.86
N THR A 304 -15.48 10.75 -6.90
CA THR A 304 -16.52 11.34 -7.76
C THR A 304 -17.79 11.69 -6.98
N LEU A 305 -18.23 10.80 -6.08
CA LEU A 305 -19.36 11.07 -5.19
C LEU A 305 -19.07 12.22 -4.21
N THR A 306 -17.83 12.33 -3.71
CA THR A 306 -17.39 13.44 -2.87
C THR A 306 -17.45 14.77 -3.64
N GLN A 307 -16.90 14.81 -4.85
CA GLN A 307 -16.98 16.00 -5.71
C GLN A 307 -18.43 16.39 -6.02
N ALA A 308 -19.31 15.42 -6.27
CA ALA A 308 -20.72 15.69 -6.52
C ALA A 308 -21.38 16.41 -5.33
N MET A 309 -21.01 16.05 -4.09
CA MET A 309 -21.49 16.74 -2.89
C MET A 309 -20.85 18.13 -2.72
N GLU A 310 -19.57 18.29 -3.05
CA GLU A 310 -18.89 19.60 -2.97
C GLU A 310 -19.49 20.64 -3.93
N MET A 311 -20.05 20.21 -5.07
CA MET A 311 -20.78 21.08 -6.00
C MET A 311 -21.94 21.83 -5.33
N LEU A 312 -22.50 21.30 -4.24
CA LEU A 312 -23.60 21.92 -3.49
C LEU A 312 -23.20 23.24 -2.80
N SER A 313 -21.92 23.41 -2.50
CA SER A 313 -21.35 24.58 -1.82
C SER A 313 -20.45 25.44 -2.70
N ARG A 314 -20.00 24.91 -3.85
CA ARG A 314 -19.14 25.64 -4.79
C ARG A 314 -19.86 26.81 -5.46
N THR A 315 -19.11 27.86 -5.76
CA THR A 315 -19.59 29.11 -6.39
C THR A 315 -18.86 29.46 -7.68
N ASP A 316 -18.11 28.52 -8.26
CA ASP A 316 -17.24 28.74 -9.41
C ASP A 316 -17.85 28.25 -10.75
N PHE A 317 -19.14 27.91 -10.76
CA PHE A 317 -19.87 27.66 -12.01
C PHE A 317 -20.05 28.97 -12.77
N SER A 318 -20.05 28.95 -14.10
CA SER A 318 -20.28 30.15 -14.91
C SER A 318 -21.65 30.10 -15.57
N ASP A 319 -22.44 31.15 -15.42
CA ASP A 319 -23.66 31.41 -16.20
C ASP A 319 -23.36 32.14 -17.52
N GLY A 320 -22.09 32.28 -17.88
CA GLY A 320 -21.61 33.06 -19.02
C GLY A 320 -21.41 34.55 -18.73
N ARG A 321 -21.81 35.06 -17.56
CA ARG A 321 -21.63 36.45 -17.13
C ARG A 321 -20.89 36.59 -15.81
N ARG A 322 -21.12 35.69 -14.86
CA ARG A 322 -20.50 35.68 -13.53
C ARG A 322 -20.27 34.25 -13.03
N GLN A 323 -19.38 34.14 -12.05
CA GLN A 323 -19.29 32.94 -11.24
C GLN A 323 -20.49 32.88 -10.28
N CYS A 324 -21.14 31.74 -10.21
CA CYS A 324 -22.31 31.48 -9.39
C CYS A 324 -22.27 30.06 -8.80
N GLY A 325 -23.02 29.85 -7.72
CA GLY A 325 -23.29 28.50 -7.20
C GLY A 325 -24.49 27.85 -7.87
N LEU A 326 -24.71 26.57 -7.56
CA LEU A 326 -25.95 25.90 -7.97
C LEU A 326 -27.16 26.59 -7.32
N ASN A 327 -28.18 26.87 -8.12
CA ASN A 327 -29.43 27.51 -7.68
C ASN A 327 -30.38 26.46 -7.06
N MET A 328 -29.92 25.84 -5.97
CA MET A 328 -30.62 24.73 -5.32
C MET A 328 -31.02 25.07 -3.90
N CYS A 329 -32.26 24.74 -3.53
CA CYS A 329 -32.76 24.98 -2.17
C CYS A 329 -32.10 24.03 -1.15
N HIS A 330 -32.07 24.44 0.12
CA HIS A 330 -31.45 23.66 1.20
C HIS A 330 -32.01 22.23 1.35
N PRO A 331 -33.34 21.98 1.33
CA PRO A 331 -33.88 20.62 1.39
C PRO A 331 -33.38 19.69 0.28
N CYS A 332 -33.29 20.18 -0.97
CA CYS A 332 -32.73 19.41 -2.09
C CYS A 332 -31.22 19.17 -1.94
N LYS A 333 -30.46 20.11 -1.37
CA LYS A 333 -29.03 19.92 -1.06
C LYS A 333 -28.84 18.79 -0.04
N LEU A 334 -29.60 18.83 1.06
CA LEU A 334 -29.51 17.82 2.11
C LEU A 334 -29.89 16.43 1.59
N ASP A 335 -31.02 16.32 0.90
CA ASP A 335 -31.52 15.08 0.31
C ASP A 335 -30.49 14.42 -0.64
N PHE A 336 -29.87 15.22 -1.51
CA PHE A 336 -28.83 14.71 -2.41
C PHE A 336 -27.53 14.36 -1.68
N ALA A 337 -27.09 15.16 -0.72
CA ALA A 337 -25.91 14.86 0.08
C ALA A 337 -26.08 13.51 0.82
N THR A 338 -27.24 13.29 1.45
CA THR A 338 -27.55 12.00 2.09
C THR A 338 -27.53 10.84 1.10
N CYS A 339 -28.11 11.01 -0.09
CA CYS A 339 -28.10 10.01 -1.15
C CYS A 339 -26.68 9.66 -1.61
N ALA A 340 -25.83 10.67 -1.84
CA ALA A 340 -24.44 10.47 -2.25
C ALA A 340 -23.57 9.86 -1.14
N MET A 341 -23.75 10.27 0.12
CA MET A 341 -23.07 9.65 1.27
C MET A 341 -23.41 8.17 1.39
N LYS A 342 -24.69 7.82 1.31
CA LYS A 342 -25.14 6.42 1.33
C LYS A 342 -24.50 5.62 0.18
N ALA A 343 -24.45 6.18 -1.02
CA ALA A 343 -23.80 5.53 -2.16
C ALA A 343 -22.30 5.28 -1.92
N ARG A 344 -21.59 6.18 -1.21
CA ARG A 344 -20.18 5.95 -0.83
C ARG A 344 -20.03 4.78 0.13
N GLU A 345 -20.91 4.66 1.12
CA GLU A 345 -20.93 3.52 2.04
C GLU A 345 -21.21 2.20 1.29
N GLU A 346 -22.20 2.21 0.38
CA GLU A 346 -22.54 1.06 -0.47
C GLU A 346 -21.33 0.62 -1.32
N VAL A 347 -20.60 1.56 -1.94
CA VAL A 347 -19.36 1.27 -2.67
C VAL A 347 -18.34 0.59 -1.77
N TRP A 348 -18.06 1.18 -0.60
CA TRP A 348 -17.03 0.67 0.30
C TRP A 348 -17.31 -0.75 0.79
N VAL A 349 -18.57 -1.01 1.17
CA VAL A 349 -19.02 -2.33 1.64
C VAL A 349 -18.96 -3.38 0.52
N ALA A 350 -19.18 -2.98 -0.73
CA ALA A 350 -19.17 -3.89 -1.86
C ALA A 350 -17.76 -4.23 -2.39
N LEU A 351 -16.71 -3.49 -2.00
CA LEU A 351 -15.34 -3.70 -2.52
C LEU A 351 -14.86 -5.15 -2.36
N PRO A 352 -15.00 -5.82 -1.19
CA PRO A 352 -14.55 -7.20 -1.04
C PRO A 352 -15.23 -8.15 -2.04
N GLU A 353 -16.52 -7.97 -2.31
CA GLU A 353 -17.24 -8.79 -3.29
C GLU A 353 -16.80 -8.46 -4.73
N TRP A 354 -16.72 -7.17 -5.08
CA TRP A 354 -16.35 -6.74 -6.43
C TRP A 354 -14.95 -7.16 -6.84
N PHE A 355 -14.04 -7.20 -5.88
CA PHE A 355 -12.70 -7.72 -6.09
C PHE A 355 -12.61 -9.21 -5.75
N GLY A 356 -13.69 -9.97 -5.56
CA GLY A 356 -13.63 -11.42 -5.37
C GLY A 356 -12.79 -11.88 -4.15
N LEU A 357 -12.76 -11.07 -3.10
CA LEU A 357 -12.03 -11.32 -1.85
C LEU A 357 -12.86 -12.10 -0.82
N VAL A 358 -14.18 -12.16 -1.01
CA VAL A 358 -15.06 -13.01 -0.21
C VAL A 358 -14.94 -14.43 -0.76
N ARG A 359 -14.52 -15.39 0.09
CA ARG A 359 -14.58 -16.80 -0.28
C ARG A 359 -16.06 -17.14 -0.49
N GLY A 360 -16.41 -17.62 -1.68
CA GLY A 360 -17.73 -18.20 -1.90
C GLY A 360 -17.95 -19.30 -0.86
N ASN A 361 -19.14 -19.35 -0.26
CA ASN A 361 -19.63 -20.61 0.29
C ASN A 361 -19.82 -21.56 -0.89
N ASP A 362 -18.73 -22.14 -1.37
CA ASP A 362 -18.77 -23.28 -2.27
C ASP A 362 -19.21 -24.47 -1.41
N ASN A 363 -20.53 -24.67 -1.38
CA ASN A 363 -21.21 -25.85 -0.85
C ASN A 363 -20.95 -27.08 -1.73
#